data_AF-G9MUM5-F1
#
_entry.id   AF-G9MUM5-F1
#
_cell.length_a   1.000
_cell.length_b   1.000
_cell.length_c   1.000
_cell.angle_alpha   90.00
_cell.angle_beta   90.00
_cell.angle_gamma   90.00
#
_symmetry.space_group_name_H-M   'P 1'
#
loop_
_entity.id
_entity.type
_entity.pdbx_description
1 polymer ?
#
loop_
_entity_poly.entity_id
_entity_poly.type
_entity_poly.pdbx_seq_one_letter_code
_entity_poly.pdbx_strand_id
1 'polypeptide(L)'
;MPRVTDSPTSVSHGKQMSDREGVLELSYSYDIKSVHNGNDDPKGFGHICISVDKVPAACERHADAGYRLLNDHMATTDMETYKDKDESLEFYQEIFDMTLKHTTEHAEDGFNSYFLGYGNYENEGKSRDADGASYARDEGLLELTWHFGTENEDSKVYHSGNSAPEGFGHICVSVDDITATCERFDILGVSRQKRLMDGPFRVAFIFDSDGYYIEIIQNKRYKPAGHEVQGKQFSP
;
A
#
# COMPACT_ATOMS: atom_id res chain seq x y z
N MET A 1 20.92 -0.57 -33.73
CA MET A 1 21.51 0.19 -32.60
C MET A 1 20.61 0.00 -31.40
N PRO A 2 21.08 -0.58 -30.28
CA PRO A 2 20.24 -0.75 -29.11
C PRO A 2 20.10 0.59 -28.38
N ARG A 3 18.87 0.95 -28.05
CA ARG A 3 18.50 2.18 -27.35
C ARG A 3 18.80 1.98 -25.86
N VAL A 4 19.90 2.57 -25.40
CA VAL A 4 20.21 2.73 -23.97
C VAL A 4 19.24 3.79 -23.44
N THR A 5 18.38 3.41 -22.49
CA THR A 5 17.65 4.36 -21.65
C THR A 5 18.05 4.09 -20.21
N ASP A 6 19.27 4.50 -19.87
CA ASP A 6 19.65 4.80 -18.49
C ASP A 6 19.14 6.22 -18.19
N SER A 7 17.92 6.34 -17.66
CA SER A 7 17.47 7.56 -17.00
C SER A 7 17.83 7.46 -15.52
N PRO A 8 18.79 8.26 -15.01
CA PRO A 8 19.05 8.31 -13.59
C PRO A 8 17.92 9.10 -12.91
N THR A 9 17.83 8.96 -11.59
CA THR A 9 17.19 9.91 -10.66
C THR A 9 15.72 9.69 -10.26
N SER A 10 15.43 8.55 -9.62
CA SER A 10 14.60 8.59 -8.40
C SER A 10 15.52 8.45 -7.18
N VAL A 11 15.23 9.18 -6.10
CA VAL A 11 16.00 9.13 -4.85
C VAL A 11 15.00 8.89 -3.72
N SER A 12 15.02 7.72 -3.11
CA SER A 12 14.14 7.38 -1.99
C SER A 12 14.87 7.50 -0.65
N HIS A 13 14.18 8.07 0.34
CA HIS A 13 14.69 8.25 1.71
C HIS A 13 13.63 7.77 2.70
N GLY A 14 13.62 6.47 2.99
CA GLY A 14 12.82 5.87 4.04
C GLY A 14 13.72 5.10 5.01
N LYS A 15 13.60 5.36 6.32
CA LYS A 15 14.27 4.56 7.35
C LYS A 15 13.22 4.03 8.30
N GLN A 16 12.90 2.75 8.17
CA GLN A 16 12.09 2.01 9.14
C GLN A 16 12.84 1.96 10.48
N MET A 17 12.28 2.55 11.53
CA MET A 17 12.88 2.60 12.87
C MET A 17 12.22 1.62 13.86
N SER A 18 11.01 1.12 13.56
CA SER A 18 10.34 0.05 14.30
C SER A 18 9.57 -0.94 13.41
N ASP A 19 9.08 -2.03 14.00
CA ASP A 19 8.22 -3.05 13.38
C ASP A 19 6.75 -2.65 13.27
N ARG A 20 6.38 -1.47 13.78
CA ARG A 20 5.01 -0.93 13.69
C ARG A 20 4.91 0.29 12.76
N GLU A 21 6.02 0.97 12.49
CA GLU A 21 6.04 2.16 11.63
C GLU A 21 5.70 1.86 10.16
N GLY A 22 4.65 2.52 9.65
CA GLY A 22 4.45 2.75 8.22
C GLY A 22 5.34 3.91 7.74
N VAL A 23 5.97 3.74 6.57
CA VAL A 23 6.82 4.78 5.95
C VAL A 23 6.19 5.20 4.64
N LEU A 24 5.99 6.50 4.45
CA LEU A 24 5.57 7.06 3.17
C LEU A 24 6.80 7.33 2.29
N GLU A 25 6.86 6.68 1.14
CA GLU A 25 7.87 6.95 0.11
C GLU A 25 7.31 7.89 -0.96
N LEU A 26 7.95 9.04 -1.14
CA LEU A 26 7.61 9.99 -2.20
C LEU A 26 8.64 9.89 -3.33
N SER A 27 8.16 9.61 -4.55
CA SER A 27 8.98 9.56 -5.76
C SER A 27 8.80 10.83 -6.60
N TYR A 28 9.92 11.46 -6.97
CA TYR A 28 9.94 12.59 -7.90
C TYR A 28 10.66 12.21 -9.19
N SER A 29 9.99 12.45 -10.33
CA SER A 29 10.56 12.24 -11.67
C SER A 29 10.69 13.59 -12.38
N TYR A 30 11.91 13.94 -12.82
CA TYR A 30 12.23 15.27 -13.37
C TYR A 30 11.39 15.67 -14.59
N ASP A 31 10.98 14.70 -15.41
CA ASP A 31 10.25 14.95 -16.64
C ASP A 31 8.72 14.89 -16.47
N ILE A 32 8.23 14.50 -15.28
CA ILE A 32 6.80 14.42 -14.97
C ILE A 32 6.38 15.68 -14.22
N LYS A 33 5.64 16.57 -14.91
CA LYS A 33 5.19 17.85 -14.34
C LYS A 33 3.89 17.74 -13.53
N SER A 34 3.12 16.68 -13.76
CA SER A 34 1.85 16.41 -13.07
C SER A 34 1.53 14.93 -13.21
N VAL A 35 1.05 14.32 -12.12
CA VAL A 35 0.46 12.98 -12.10
C VAL A 35 -1.03 13.11 -11.81
N HIS A 36 -1.80 12.09 -12.17
CA HIS A 36 -3.20 12.01 -11.82
C HIS A 36 -3.34 11.82 -10.30
N ASN A 37 -4.00 12.74 -9.61
CA ASN A 37 -4.40 12.55 -8.22
C ASN A 37 -5.84 12.03 -8.23
N GLY A 38 -6.13 10.91 -7.56
CA GLY A 38 -7.45 10.27 -7.61
C GLY A 38 -8.63 11.18 -7.19
N ASN A 39 -8.37 12.35 -6.60
CA ASN A 39 -9.38 13.35 -6.26
C ASN A 39 -10.26 13.81 -7.44
N ASP A 40 -9.71 13.86 -8.65
CA ASP A 40 -10.46 14.30 -9.84
C ASP A 40 -11.04 13.11 -10.66
N ASP A 41 -10.74 11.87 -10.26
CA ASP A 41 -11.26 10.65 -10.90
C ASP A 41 -11.72 9.62 -9.86
N PRO A 42 -13.04 9.38 -9.72
CA PRO A 42 -13.58 8.44 -8.73
C PRO A 42 -13.16 6.97 -8.99
N LYS A 43 -12.42 6.70 -10.07
CA LYS A 43 -11.91 5.37 -10.42
C LYS A 43 -10.42 5.15 -10.10
N GLY A 44 -9.75 6.16 -9.56
CA GLY A 44 -8.34 6.07 -9.14
C GLY A 44 -8.17 5.71 -7.67
N PHE A 45 -6.91 5.67 -7.22
CA PHE A 45 -6.56 5.52 -5.80
C PHE A 45 -7.27 6.58 -4.93
N GLY A 46 -7.86 6.16 -3.82
CA GLY A 46 -8.70 7.00 -2.97
C GLY A 46 -7.89 8.05 -2.20
N HIS A 47 -7.21 7.63 -1.13
CA HIS A 47 -6.42 8.52 -0.28
C HIS A 47 -5.47 7.74 0.62
N ILE A 48 -4.55 8.45 1.28
CA ILE A 48 -3.73 7.92 2.38
C ILE A 48 -4.20 8.55 3.68
N CYS A 49 -4.33 7.78 4.75
CA CYS A 49 -4.73 8.31 6.05
C CYS A 49 -3.62 8.22 7.09
N ILE A 50 -3.54 9.27 7.90
CA ILE A 50 -2.59 9.36 9.02
C ILE A 50 -3.37 9.67 10.29
N SER A 51 -3.35 8.73 11.23
CA SER A 51 -3.93 8.93 12.56
C SER A 51 -3.13 9.97 13.35
N VAL A 52 -3.83 10.87 14.04
CA VAL A 52 -3.24 11.90 14.90
C VAL A 52 -4.00 11.96 16.22
N ASP A 53 -3.31 12.23 17.33
CA ASP A 53 -3.90 12.24 18.67
C ASP A 53 -5.09 13.19 18.82
N LYS A 54 -5.06 14.33 18.11
CA LYS A 54 -6.06 15.40 18.18
C LYS A 54 -6.30 16.01 16.82
N VAL A 55 -7.31 15.51 16.12
CA VAL A 55 -7.70 15.97 14.78
C VAL A 55 -7.92 17.47 14.71
N PRO A 56 -8.70 18.11 15.60
CA PRO A 56 -8.96 19.55 15.45
C PRO A 56 -7.66 20.37 15.54
N ALA A 57 -6.77 19.98 16.45
CA ALA A 57 -5.48 20.65 16.60
C ALA A 57 -4.52 20.35 15.42
N ALA A 58 -4.60 19.18 14.80
CA ALA A 58 -3.85 18.87 13.59
C ALA A 58 -4.36 19.67 12.39
N CYS A 59 -5.68 19.74 12.20
CA CYS A 59 -6.32 20.57 11.19
C CYS A 59 -5.93 22.05 11.33
N GLU A 60 -5.98 22.60 12.55
CA GLU A 60 -5.54 23.98 12.83
C GLU A 60 -4.08 24.20 12.41
N ARG A 61 -3.16 23.32 12.84
CA ARG A 61 -1.74 23.40 12.44
C ARG A 61 -1.55 23.31 10.92
N HIS A 62 -2.34 22.49 10.23
CA HIS A 62 -2.27 22.37 8.78
C HIS A 62 -2.80 23.62 8.08
N ALA A 63 -3.92 24.18 8.56
CA ALA A 63 -4.48 25.42 8.04
C ALA A 63 -3.50 26.60 8.24
N ASP A 64 -2.90 26.71 9.42
CA ASP A 64 -1.88 27.73 9.74
C ASP A 64 -0.63 27.61 8.86
N ALA A 65 -0.26 26.38 8.51
CA ALA A 65 0.83 26.11 7.58
C ALA A 65 0.45 26.32 6.09
N GLY A 66 -0.80 26.74 5.81
CA GLY A 66 -1.28 27.05 4.47
C GLY A 66 -1.75 25.84 3.65
N TYR A 67 -1.94 24.67 4.27
CA TYR A 67 -2.48 23.50 3.59
C TYR A 67 -3.99 23.63 3.38
N ARG A 68 -4.47 23.08 2.25
CA ARG A 68 -5.90 23.02 1.94
C ARG A 68 -6.53 21.82 2.63
N LEU A 69 -7.45 22.07 3.56
CA LEU A 69 -8.30 21.05 4.16
C LEU A 69 -9.55 20.86 3.30
N LEU A 70 -9.81 19.63 2.86
CA LEU A 70 -10.95 19.31 2.00
C LEU A 70 -12.17 18.82 2.79
N ASN A 71 -11.94 18.07 3.89
CA ASN A 71 -12.93 17.62 4.87
C ASN A 71 -12.28 17.64 6.27
N ASP A 72 -13.03 17.96 7.34
CA ASP A 72 -12.55 18.09 8.73
C ASP A 72 -13.02 16.94 9.65
N HIS A 73 -13.42 15.81 9.06
CA HIS A 73 -13.88 14.62 9.76
C HIS A 73 -12.86 13.48 9.66
N MET A 74 -12.79 12.66 10.71
CA MET A 74 -11.89 11.50 10.82
C MET A 74 -12.16 10.51 9.67
N ALA A 75 -11.17 10.30 8.81
CA ALA A 75 -11.06 9.10 8.01
C ALA A 75 -9.75 8.39 8.41
N THR A 76 -9.86 7.11 8.69
CA THR A 76 -8.82 6.08 8.65
C THR A 76 -9.18 5.33 7.36
N THR A 77 -8.39 5.13 6.30
CA THR A 77 -7.08 4.47 6.13
C THR A 77 -6.61 4.71 4.66
N ASP A 78 -5.61 3.99 4.14
CA ASP A 78 -5.28 4.05 2.70
C ASP A 78 -6.39 3.37 1.89
N MET A 79 -7.09 4.15 1.06
CA MET A 79 -8.26 3.70 0.31
C MET A 79 -7.88 3.19 -1.07
N GLU A 80 -7.88 1.88 -1.24
CA GLU A 80 -7.91 1.25 -2.55
C GLU A 80 -9.36 0.85 -2.88
N THR A 81 -9.76 1.04 -4.14
CA THR A 81 -11.11 0.71 -4.59
C THR A 81 -11.06 -0.53 -5.45
N TYR A 82 -11.89 -1.51 -5.12
CA TYR A 82 -11.81 -2.85 -5.68
C TYR A 82 -13.10 -3.26 -6.37
N LYS A 83 -12.93 -4.06 -7.41
CA LYS A 83 -14.04 -4.59 -8.18
C LYS A 83 -14.80 -5.67 -7.40
N ASP A 84 -14.10 -6.64 -6.83
CA ASP A 84 -14.71 -7.74 -6.09
C ASP A 84 -14.11 -7.82 -4.68
N LYS A 85 -14.98 -7.64 -3.67
CA LYS A 85 -14.56 -7.70 -2.27
C LYS A 85 -14.05 -9.08 -1.85
N ASP A 86 -14.62 -10.15 -2.38
CA ASP A 86 -14.30 -11.51 -1.92
C ASP A 86 -12.97 -11.95 -2.51
N GLU A 87 -12.71 -11.67 -3.79
CA GLU A 87 -11.40 -11.90 -4.41
C GLU A 87 -10.29 -11.10 -3.71
N SER A 88 -10.57 -9.83 -3.39
CA SER A 88 -9.60 -8.95 -2.72
C SER A 88 -9.32 -9.40 -1.29
N LEU A 89 -10.38 -9.70 -0.51
CA LEU A 89 -10.24 -10.20 0.86
C LEU A 89 -9.52 -11.54 0.91
N GLU A 90 -9.83 -12.47 0.01
CA GLU A 90 -9.13 -13.75 -0.09
C GLU A 90 -7.66 -13.53 -0.44
N PHE A 91 -7.35 -12.65 -1.40
CA PHE A 91 -5.98 -12.35 -1.76
C PHE A 91 -5.17 -11.83 -0.57
N TYR A 92 -5.64 -10.80 0.13
CA TYR A 92 -4.88 -10.21 1.24
C TYR A 92 -4.81 -11.12 2.48
N GLN A 93 -5.83 -11.96 2.72
CA GLN A 93 -5.79 -12.92 3.83
C GLN A 93 -4.91 -14.14 3.51
N GLU A 94 -4.97 -14.70 2.30
CA GLU A 94 -4.27 -15.94 1.97
C GLU A 94 -2.85 -15.73 1.43
N ILE A 95 -2.60 -14.64 0.70
CA ILE A 95 -1.27 -14.34 0.14
C ILE A 95 -0.43 -13.58 1.15
N PHE A 96 -1.04 -12.69 1.93
CA PHE A 96 -0.35 -11.84 2.88
C PHE A 96 -0.60 -12.21 4.33
N ASP A 97 -1.45 -13.18 4.66
CA ASP A 97 -1.76 -13.55 6.05
C ASP A 97 -2.29 -12.36 6.87
N MET A 98 -2.87 -11.35 6.19
CA MET A 98 -3.52 -10.22 6.88
C MET A 98 -4.81 -10.68 7.54
N THR A 99 -5.19 -10.01 8.62
CA THR A 99 -6.46 -10.27 9.30
C THR A 99 -7.45 -9.14 9.02
N LEU A 100 -8.68 -9.47 8.65
CA LEU A 100 -9.79 -8.50 8.64
C LEU A 100 -10.04 -8.02 10.07
N LYS A 101 -9.75 -6.75 10.33
CA LYS A 101 -9.87 -6.08 11.64
C LYS A 101 -11.24 -5.48 11.85
N HIS A 102 -11.80 -4.89 10.80
CA HIS A 102 -13.06 -4.17 10.88
C HIS A 102 -13.75 -4.11 9.52
N THR A 103 -15.08 -3.98 9.56
CA THR A 103 -15.91 -3.70 8.40
C THR A 103 -16.83 -2.55 8.75
N THR A 104 -16.91 -1.57 7.87
CA THR A 104 -17.85 -0.47 7.96
C THR A 104 -18.82 -0.56 6.78
N GLU A 105 -20.11 -0.68 7.09
CA GLU A 105 -21.15 -0.78 6.07
C GLU A 105 -21.75 0.59 5.78
N HIS A 106 -21.75 0.99 4.51
CA HIS A 106 -22.36 2.24 4.03
C HIS A 106 -23.47 1.91 3.02
N ALA A 107 -24.41 1.07 3.45
CA ALA A 107 -25.46 0.53 2.58
C ALA A 107 -26.32 1.62 1.91
N GLU A 108 -26.57 2.75 2.59
CA GLU A 108 -27.32 3.89 2.03
C GLU A 108 -26.52 4.64 0.95
N ASP A 109 -25.19 4.58 1.02
CA ASP A 109 -24.27 5.24 0.08
C ASP A 109 -23.74 4.27 -1.00
N GLY A 110 -24.12 2.99 -0.93
CA GLY A 110 -23.82 1.99 -1.96
C GLY A 110 -22.39 1.45 -1.94
N PHE A 111 -21.71 1.44 -0.80
CA PHE A 111 -20.37 0.84 -0.66
C PHE A 111 -20.14 0.28 0.75
N ASN A 112 -19.10 -0.54 0.91
CA ASN A 112 -18.57 -0.97 2.21
C ASN A 112 -17.04 -0.80 2.24
N SER A 113 -16.50 -0.56 3.44
CA SER A 113 -15.06 -0.53 3.71
C SER A 113 -14.62 -1.74 4.54
N TYR A 114 -13.46 -2.32 4.21
CA TYR A 114 -12.85 -3.47 4.89
C TYR A 114 -11.41 -3.15 5.30
N PHE A 115 -11.11 -3.25 6.59
CA PHE A 115 -9.83 -2.85 7.16
C PHE A 115 -9.00 -4.08 7.47
N LEU A 116 -7.86 -4.25 6.81
CA LEU A 116 -6.95 -5.38 7.00
C LEU A 116 -5.61 -4.92 7.58
N GLY A 117 -4.97 -5.78 8.36
CA GLY A 117 -3.62 -5.52 8.84
C GLY A 117 -3.01 -6.68 9.60
N TYR A 118 -1.76 -6.47 10.01
CA TYR A 118 -0.94 -7.46 10.73
C TYR A 118 -1.05 -7.35 12.25
N GLY A 119 -0.64 -8.41 12.95
CA GLY A 119 -0.58 -8.48 14.41
C GLY A 119 -1.86 -9.01 15.05
N ASN A 120 -1.73 -9.80 16.11
CA ASN A 120 -2.88 -10.28 16.87
C ASN A 120 -3.42 -9.15 17.73
N TYR A 121 -4.74 -8.96 17.70
CA TYR A 121 -5.44 -8.14 18.68
C TYR A 121 -5.49 -8.92 20.01
N GLU A 122 -4.33 -9.14 20.64
CA GLU A 122 -4.28 -9.45 22.05
C GLU A 122 -4.38 -8.13 22.81
N ASN A 123 -5.59 -7.84 23.25
CA ASN A 123 -5.91 -6.81 24.25
C ASN A 123 -5.15 -7.09 25.55
N GLU A 124 -3.84 -6.87 25.59
CA GLU A 124 -3.12 -6.71 26.84
C GLU A 124 -3.48 -5.33 27.44
N GLY A 125 -4.67 -5.25 28.04
CA GLY A 125 -5.01 -4.27 29.06
C GLY A 125 -5.33 -2.84 28.62
N LYS A 126 -5.51 -2.55 27.32
CA LYS A 126 -5.93 -1.22 26.86
C LYS A 126 -7.44 -1.20 26.61
N SER A 127 -8.17 -0.42 27.41
CA SER A 127 -9.60 -0.20 27.24
C SER A 127 -9.91 0.28 25.82
N ARG A 128 -11.01 -0.21 25.23
CA ARG A 128 -11.64 0.38 24.05
C ARG A 128 -11.77 1.89 24.27
N ASP A 129 -11.49 2.67 23.23
CA ASP A 129 -11.82 4.09 23.25
C ASP A 129 -13.34 4.26 23.37
N ALA A 130 -13.80 5.44 23.80
CA ALA A 130 -15.22 5.71 24.10
C ALA A 130 -16.17 5.38 22.93
N ASP A 131 -15.63 5.38 21.70
CA ASP A 131 -16.36 5.11 20.44
C ASP A 131 -16.25 3.64 19.97
N GLY A 132 -15.60 2.76 20.74
CA GLY A 132 -15.60 1.32 20.51
C GLY A 132 -14.70 0.80 19.37
N ALA A 133 -14.13 1.67 18.54
CA ALA A 133 -13.25 1.32 17.42
C ALA A 133 -11.81 1.03 17.87
N SER A 134 -11.55 -0.20 18.31
CA SER A 134 -10.23 -0.60 18.80
C SER A 134 -9.15 -0.76 17.73
N TYR A 135 -9.55 -0.86 16.46
CA TYR A 135 -8.66 -1.03 15.30
C TYR A 135 -7.99 0.29 14.89
N ALA A 136 -8.53 1.46 15.26
CA ALA A 136 -7.96 2.77 14.88
C ALA A 136 -6.56 3.05 15.47
N ARG A 137 -6.10 2.18 16.37
CA ARG A 137 -4.76 2.20 16.97
C ARG A 137 -3.78 1.25 16.29
N ASP A 138 -4.24 0.44 15.34
CA ASP A 138 -3.36 -0.40 14.54
C ASP A 138 -2.67 0.49 13.50
N GLU A 139 -1.35 0.33 13.39
CA GLU A 139 -0.53 1.04 12.41
C GLU A 139 -0.47 0.21 11.12
N GLY A 140 -0.48 0.88 9.96
CA GLY A 140 -0.34 0.22 8.66
C GLY A 140 -1.54 -0.65 8.27
N LEU A 141 -2.76 -0.17 8.53
CA LEU A 141 -3.98 -0.79 8.03
C LEU A 141 -4.20 -0.46 6.54
N LEU A 142 -4.56 -1.47 5.78
CA LEU A 142 -5.05 -1.35 4.40
C LEU A 142 -6.58 -1.29 4.42
N GLU A 143 -7.16 -0.33 3.71
CA GLU A 143 -8.62 -0.25 3.56
C GLU A 143 -9.05 -0.51 2.12
N LEU A 144 -9.88 -1.53 2.00
CA LEU A 144 -10.51 -1.90 0.75
C LEU A 144 -11.92 -1.32 0.72
N THR A 145 -12.18 -0.47 -0.26
CA THR A 145 -13.54 -0.02 -0.57
C THR A 145 -14.11 -0.82 -1.72
N TRP A 146 -15.27 -1.40 -1.50
CA TRP A 146 -16.05 -2.05 -2.53
C TRP A 146 -17.37 -1.31 -2.73
N HIS A 147 -17.61 -0.85 -3.96
CA HIS A 147 -18.89 -0.26 -4.37
C HIS A 147 -19.82 -1.36 -4.88
N PHE A 148 -21.09 -1.30 -4.53
CA PHE A 148 -22.01 -2.39 -4.84
C PHE A 148 -22.21 -2.58 -6.35
N GLY A 149 -22.07 -3.81 -6.81
CA GLY A 149 -22.36 -4.22 -8.18
C GLY A 149 -21.16 -4.14 -9.12
N THR A 150 -20.02 -3.58 -8.70
CA THR A 150 -18.81 -3.49 -9.53
C THR A 150 -18.25 -4.86 -9.89
N GLU A 151 -18.48 -5.88 -9.06
CA GLU A 151 -18.11 -7.28 -9.31
C GLU A 151 -18.77 -7.84 -10.57
N ASN A 152 -19.94 -7.31 -10.94
CA ASN A 152 -20.72 -7.76 -12.09
C ASN A 152 -20.33 -7.05 -13.40
N GLU A 153 -19.41 -6.08 -13.38
CA GLU A 153 -18.96 -5.41 -14.60
C GLU A 153 -18.00 -6.30 -15.41
N ASP A 154 -18.16 -6.36 -16.72
CA ASP A 154 -17.31 -7.22 -17.59
C ASP A 154 -15.86 -6.71 -17.72
N SER A 155 -15.63 -5.42 -17.45
CA SER A 155 -14.33 -4.75 -17.61
C SER A 155 -13.70 -4.34 -16.28
N LYS A 156 -12.41 -4.00 -16.30
CA LYS A 156 -11.77 -3.31 -15.18
C LYS A 156 -12.52 -2.01 -14.89
N VAL A 157 -12.92 -1.84 -13.63
CA VAL A 157 -13.70 -0.68 -13.16
C VAL A 157 -12.78 0.45 -12.73
N TYR A 158 -11.70 0.08 -12.03
CA TYR A 158 -10.70 0.95 -11.43
C TYR A 158 -9.38 0.89 -12.18
N HIS A 159 -8.59 1.96 -12.08
CA HIS A 159 -7.21 1.99 -12.57
C HIS A 159 -6.25 2.12 -11.40
N SER A 160 -5.15 1.37 -11.47
CA SER A 160 -4.19 1.30 -10.37
C SER A 160 -3.23 2.48 -10.30
N GLY A 161 -3.22 3.35 -11.31
CA GLY A 161 -2.21 4.40 -11.48
C GLY A 161 -0.86 3.91 -12.04
N ASN A 162 -0.67 2.60 -12.23
CA ASN A 162 0.54 2.01 -12.84
C ASN A 162 0.58 2.07 -14.37
N SER A 163 -0.47 2.61 -14.97
CA SER A 163 -0.65 2.83 -16.41
C SER A 163 -1.51 4.07 -16.58
N ALA A 164 -1.62 4.60 -17.80
CA ALA A 164 -2.41 5.80 -18.03
C ALA A 164 -3.88 5.64 -17.56
N PRO A 165 -4.41 6.58 -16.75
CA PRO A 165 -3.74 7.75 -16.21
C PRO A 165 -2.75 7.41 -15.07
N GLU A 166 -1.49 7.82 -15.21
CA GLU A 166 -0.44 7.53 -14.21
C GLU A 166 -0.70 8.29 -12.91
N GLY A 167 -0.59 7.60 -11.77
CA GLY A 167 -0.96 8.13 -10.45
C GLY A 167 -0.28 7.37 -9.32
N PHE A 168 -1.07 6.69 -8.48
CA PHE A 168 -0.57 5.87 -7.40
C PHE A 168 0.45 4.83 -7.88
N GLY A 169 1.51 4.65 -7.10
CA GLY A 169 2.61 3.75 -7.42
C GLY A 169 2.34 2.35 -6.90
N HIS A 170 2.48 2.13 -5.60
CA HIS A 170 2.32 0.82 -5.01
C HIS A 170 2.25 0.93 -3.49
N ILE A 171 1.67 -0.09 -2.85
CA ILE A 171 1.97 -0.36 -1.44
C ILE A 171 3.24 -1.21 -1.33
N CYS A 172 3.93 -1.08 -0.21
CA CYS A 172 5.16 -1.83 0.06
C CYS A 172 4.98 -2.68 1.32
N VAL A 173 5.25 -3.99 1.22
CA VAL A 173 5.17 -4.93 2.33
C VAL A 173 6.56 -5.47 2.64
N SER A 174 7.02 -5.25 3.87
CA SER A 174 8.28 -5.83 4.36
C SER A 174 8.05 -7.24 4.91
N VAL A 175 8.91 -8.20 4.52
CA VAL A 175 8.81 -9.61 4.94
C VAL A 175 10.08 -10.12 5.61
N ASP A 176 9.95 -11.17 6.40
CA ASP A 176 11.04 -11.77 7.18
C ASP A 176 12.08 -12.49 6.32
N ASP A 177 11.65 -13.14 5.23
CA ASP A 177 12.53 -13.80 4.27
C ASP A 177 11.96 -13.69 2.86
N ILE A 178 12.45 -12.69 2.11
CA ILE A 178 11.94 -12.40 0.77
C ILE A 178 12.10 -13.58 -0.21
N THR A 179 13.11 -14.45 0.00
CA THR A 179 13.30 -15.61 -0.88
C THR A 179 12.21 -16.65 -0.62
N ALA A 180 11.97 -16.99 0.64
CA ALA A 180 10.91 -17.92 1.02
C ALA A 180 9.51 -17.39 0.67
N THR A 181 9.27 -16.08 0.87
CA THR A 181 8.01 -15.44 0.45
C THR A 181 7.81 -15.53 -1.06
N CYS A 182 8.85 -15.27 -1.87
CA CYS A 182 8.76 -15.46 -3.31
C CYS A 182 8.48 -16.94 -3.66
N GLU A 183 9.19 -17.89 -3.09
CA GLU A 183 8.91 -19.31 -3.33
C GLU A 183 7.46 -19.69 -3.01
N ARG A 184 6.90 -19.17 -1.91
CA ARG A 184 5.47 -19.32 -1.57
C ARG A 184 4.57 -18.71 -2.65
N PHE A 185 4.86 -17.52 -3.13
CA PHE A 185 4.11 -16.90 -4.23
C PHE A 185 4.14 -17.73 -5.51
N ASP A 186 5.26 -18.37 -5.83
CA ASP A 186 5.36 -19.26 -7.00
C ASP A 186 4.48 -20.51 -6.83
N ILE A 187 4.41 -21.06 -5.61
CA ILE A 187 3.54 -22.21 -5.28
C ILE A 187 2.06 -21.81 -5.36
N LEU A 188 1.70 -20.63 -4.88
CA LEU A 188 0.33 -20.11 -4.87
C LEU A 188 -0.10 -19.54 -6.23
N GLY A 189 0.80 -19.48 -7.22
CA GLY A 189 0.48 -18.98 -8.57
C GLY A 189 0.23 -17.47 -8.63
N VAL A 190 0.79 -16.69 -7.70
CA VAL A 190 0.63 -15.23 -7.65
C VAL A 190 1.30 -14.57 -8.86
N SER A 191 0.56 -13.69 -9.53
CA SER A 191 1.06 -12.95 -10.70
C SER A 191 2.17 -11.97 -10.31
N ARG A 192 3.24 -11.91 -11.12
CA ARG A 192 4.39 -11.04 -10.86
C ARG A 192 4.62 -10.02 -11.96
N GLN A 193 4.87 -8.78 -11.53
CA GLN A 193 5.41 -7.73 -12.38
C GLN A 193 6.94 -7.82 -12.48
N LYS A 194 7.61 -8.19 -11.37
CA LYS A 194 9.07 -8.28 -11.29
C LYS A 194 9.50 -9.39 -10.34
N ARG A 195 10.38 -10.30 -10.79
CA ARG A 195 10.93 -11.34 -9.91
C ARG A 195 12.09 -10.79 -9.09
N LEU A 196 12.39 -11.48 -7.99
CA LEU A 196 13.40 -11.06 -7.01
C LEU A 196 14.79 -10.76 -7.60
N MET A 197 15.18 -11.49 -8.63
CA MET A 197 16.51 -11.38 -9.26
C MET A 197 16.50 -10.51 -10.52
N ASP A 198 15.36 -9.90 -10.86
CA ASP A 198 15.21 -9.08 -12.05
C ASP A 198 15.74 -7.67 -11.76
N GLY A 199 17.05 -7.48 -11.84
CA GLY A 199 17.69 -6.17 -11.73
C GLY A 199 18.66 -6.04 -10.54
N PRO A 200 19.18 -4.82 -10.30
CA PRO A 200 20.28 -4.62 -9.34
C PRO A 200 19.84 -4.66 -7.87
N PHE A 201 18.54 -4.48 -7.62
CA PHE A 201 17.95 -4.48 -6.28
C PHE A 201 17.18 -5.77 -6.04
N ARG A 202 17.38 -6.35 -4.84
CA ARG A 202 16.74 -7.60 -4.43
C ARG A 202 15.34 -7.32 -3.86
N VAL A 203 14.43 -6.92 -4.74
CA VAL A 203 13.01 -6.62 -4.47
C VAL A 203 12.14 -7.38 -5.47
N ALA A 204 10.92 -7.73 -5.09
CA ALA A 204 9.93 -8.33 -5.99
C ALA A 204 8.71 -7.41 -6.10
N PHE A 205 8.03 -7.45 -7.25
CA PHE A 205 6.74 -6.79 -7.42
C PHE A 205 5.71 -7.84 -7.87
N ILE A 206 4.59 -7.87 -7.16
CA ILE A 206 3.44 -8.70 -7.50
C ILE A 206 2.25 -7.81 -7.87
N PHE A 207 1.24 -8.45 -8.47
CA PHE A 207 -0.08 -7.85 -8.65
C PHE A 207 -1.02 -8.40 -7.59
N ASP A 208 -1.89 -7.54 -7.07
CA ASP A 208 -3.10 -8.01 -6.38
C ASP A 208 -4.21 -8.43 -7.36
N SER A 209 -5.40 -8.74 -6.83
CA SER A 209 -6.57 -9.17 -7.60
C SER A 209 -6.99 -8.16 -8.66
N ASP A 210 -6.88 -6.86 -8.39
CA ASP A 210 -7.33 -5.79 -9.29
C ASP A 210 -6.18 -5.23 -10.17
N GLY A 211 -4.95 -5.59 -9.84
CA GLY A 211 -3.73 -5.28 -10.59
C GLY A 211 -2.94 -4.08 -10.03
N TYR A 212 -3.16 -3.71 -8.77
CA TYR A 212 -2.26 -2.81 -8.04
C TYR A 212 -0.91 -3.49 -7.83
N TYR A 213 0.13 -2.69 -7.89
CA TYR A 213 1.48 -3.16 -7.63
C TYR A 213 1.68 -3.26 -6.11
N ILE A 214 2.25 -4.39 -5.68
CA ILE A 214 2.74 -4.56 -4.31
C ILE A 214 4.24 -4.84 -4.38
N GLU A 215 5.03 -3.93 -3.81
CA GLU A 215 6.47 -4.11 -3.65
C GLU A 215 6.75 -4.96 -2.41
N ILE A 216 7.63 -5.95 -2.57
CA ILE A 216 8.06 -6.83 -1.50
C ILE A 216 9.52 -6.55 -1.21
N ILE A 217 9.79 -6.19 0.05
CA ILE A 217 11.14 -5.88 0.51
C ILE A 217 11.55 -6.78 1.67
N GLN A 218 12.85 -7.05 1.76
CA GLN A 218 13.41 -7.74 2.91
C GLN A 218 13.45 -6.81 4.12
N ASN A 219 12.84 -7.23 5.22
CA ASN A 219 13.08 -6.61 6.51
C ASN A 219 14.50 -6.97 7.01
N LYS A 220 15.41 -5.98 6.99
CA LYS A 220 16.83 -6.18 7.31
C LYS A 220 17.08 -6.57 8.77
N ARG A 221 16.11 -6.37 9.66
CA ARG A 221 16.21 -6.77 11.08
C ARG A 221 16.20 -8.29 11.24
N TYR A 222 15.37 -8.99 10.46
CA TYR A 222 15.21 -10.45 10.55
C TYR A 222 16.23 -11.19 9.71
N LYS A 223 16.49 -10.70 8.49
CA LYS A 223 17.48 -11.27 7.58
C LYS A 223 18.06 -10.17 6.70
N PRO A 224 19.38 -10.13 6.49
CA PRO A 224 19.95 -9.25 5.49
C PRO A 224 19.36 -9.59 4.11
N ALA A 225 19.04 -8.57 3.32
CA ALA A 225 18.60 -8.76 1.92
C ALA A 225 19.63 -9.53 1.09
N GLY A 226 20.86 -9.72 1.57
CA GLY A 226 21.89 -10.48 0.87
C GLY A 226 22.18 -9.84 -0.47
N HIS A 227 22.74 -8.64 -0.47
CA HIS A 227 23.45 -8.12 -1.63
C HIS A 227 24.85 -8.74 -1.67
N GLU A 228 24.96 -10.08 -1.74
CA GLU A 228 26.22 -10.65 -2.22
C GLU A 228 26.20 -10.50 -3.74
N VAL A 229 26.80 -9.41 -4.20
CA VAL A 229 27.20 -9.27 -5.60
C VAL A 229 28.14 -10.44 -5.87
N GLN A 230 27.69 -11.47 -6.57
CA GLN A 230 28.58 -12.50 -7.10
C GLN A 230 29.59 -11.81 -8.04
N GLY A 231 30.77 -11.51 -7.52
CA GLY A 231 32.01 -11.48 -8.28
C GLY A 231 32.21 -10.39 -9.35
N LYS A 232 31.73 -9.15 -9.16
CA LYS A 232 32.27 -8.01 -9.94
C LYS A 232 32.98 -7.02 -9.03
N GLN A 233 34.29 -7.23 -8.92
CA GLN A 233 35.25 -6.24 -8.47
C GLN A 233 35.27 -5.11 -9.50
N PHE A 234 34.69 -3.95 -9.18
CA PHE A 234 34.99 -2.74 -9.94
C PHE A 234 36.37 -2.27 -9.48
N SER A 235 37.35 -2.39 -10.37
CA SER A 235 38.65 -1.72 -10.22
C SER A 235 38.44 -0.20 -10.19
N PRO A 236 39.29 0.55 -9.46
CA PRO A 236 39.10 1.97 -9.19
C PRO A 236 39.03 2.84 -10.44
#